data_AF-A0A8J7P6N1-F1
#
_entry.id   AF-A0A8J7P6N1-F1
#
_cell.length_a   1.000
_cell.length_b   1.000
_cell.length_c   1.000
_cell.angle_alpha   90.00
_cell.angle_beta   90.00
_cell.angle_gamma   90.00
#
_symmetry.space_group_name_H-M   'P 1'
#
loop_
_entity.id
_entity.type
_entity.pdbx_description
1 polymer ?
#
loop_
_entity_poly.entity_id
_entity_poly.type
_entity_poly.pdbx_seq_one_letter_code
_entity_poly.pdbx_strand_id
1 'polypeptide(L)'
;MSKYNYFKSPDTSAKLVCAACYLTGGIAGLIYSIANGTYKDATFFRFHFLQAIMLGIIQIFISMGGGILVSTLTGILSLFGSATAPISGAISDIFILALNIISKLFLLCALVGIVQSLRGKNLELPGISILVRQNMR
;
A
#
# COMPACT_ATOMS: atom_id res chain seq x y z
N MET A 1 3.71 -9.78 33.89
CA MET A 1 2.36 -9.85 33.27
C MET A 1 1.61 -8.57 33.61
N SER A 2 1.56 -7.60 32.70
CA SER A 2 0.77 -6.37 32.90
C SER A 2 -0.31 -6.30 31.83
N LYS A 3 -1.52 -6.03 32.31
CA LYS A 3 -2.80 -6.07 31.62
C LYS A 3 -2.84 -5.04 30.48
N TYR A 4 -3.32 -5.49 29.33
CA TYR A 4 -3.99 -4.74 28.28
C TYR A 4 -4.19 -3.23 28.55
N ASN A 5 -3.22 -2.41 28.12
CA ASN A 5 -3.45 -0.96 27.95
C ASN A 5 -4.17 -0.73 26.62
N TYR A 6 -5.47 -1.01 26.60
CA TYR A 6 -6.37 -0.50 25.57
C TYR A 6 -6.63 0.99 25.85
N PHE A 7 -6.35 1.83 24.85
CA PHE A 7 -6.78 3.23 24.72
C PHE A 7 -6.21 4.28 25.71
N LYS A 8 -4.87 4.42 25.79
CA LYS A 8 -4.35 5.80 25.82
C LYS A 8 -4.41 6.28 24.37
N SER A 9 -5.22 7.30 24.06
CA SER A 9 -5.29 7.85 22.71
C SER A 9 -3.85 8.09 22.22
N PRO A 10 -3.44 7.56 21.05
CA PRO A 10 -2.08 7.71 20.60
C PRO A 10 -1.73 9.20 20.53
N ASP A 11 -0.54 9.54 20.98
CA ASP A 11 -0.06 10.91 20.98
C ASP A 11 -0.04 11.47 19.55
N THR A 12 -0.16 12.79 19.42
CA THR A 12 -0.23 13.49 18.13
C THR A 12 1.00 13.18 17.27
N SER A 13 2.16 13.07 17.91
CA SER A 13 3.42 12.64 17.30
C SER A 13 3.31 11.24 16.67
N ALA A 14 2.79 10.25 17.39
CA ALA A 14 2.59 8.89 16.88
C ALA A 14 1.61 8.87 15.70
N LYS A 15 0.55 9.66 15.75
CA LYS A 15 -0.44 9.79 14.66
C LYS A 15 0.16 10.39 13.39
N LEU A 16 0.99 11.42 13.53
CA LEU A 16 1.68 12.07 12.41
C LEU A 16 2.69 11.14 11.75
N VAL A 17 3.47 10.39 12.55
CA VAL A 17 4.40 9.40 12.02
C VAL A 17 3.64 8.30 11.26
N CYS A 18 2.51 7.82 11.79
CA CYS A 18 1.68 6.84 11.09
C CYS A 18 1.11 7.38 9.77
N ALA A 19 0.69 8.64 9.73
CA ALA A 19 0.25 9.30 8.50
C ALA A 19 1.40 9.41 7.48
N ALA A 20 2.60 9.76 7.94
CA ALA A 20 3.80 9.80 7.11
C ALA A 20 4.14 8.42 6.52
N CYS A 21 3.93 7.32 7.27
CA CYS A 21 4.09 5.97 6.74
C CYS A 21 3.23 5.75 5.50
N TYR A 22 1.95 6.14 5.50
CA TYR A 22 1.09 5.98 4.32
C TYR A 22 1.51 6.86 3.14
N LEU A 23 1.96 8.09 3.39
CA LEU A 23 2.43 9.00 2.33
C LEU A 23 3.67 8.46 1.60
N THR A 24 4.55 7.77 2.32
CA THR A 24 5.82 7.27 1.77
C THR A 24 5.81 5.77 1.50
N GLY A 25 4.65 5.10 1.54
CA GLY A 25 4.59 3.63 1.39
C GLY A 25 5.42 2.86 2.43
N GLY A 26 5.55 3.40 3.65
CA GLY A 26 6.23 2.76 4.78
C GLY A 26 7.67 3.23 5.03
N ILE A 27 8.31 3.94 4.09
CA ILE A 27 9.71 4.40 4.25
C ILE A 27 9.90 5.27 5.49
N ALA A 28 9.01 6.23 5.74
CA ALA A 28 9.07 7.08 6.93
C ALA A 28 9.02 6.27 8.23
N GLY A 29 8.20 5.22 8.28
CA GLY A 29 8.13 4.31 9.43
C GLY A 29 9.39 3.48 9.60
N LEU A 30 10.03 3.09 8.50
CA LEU A 30 11.29 2.36 8.50
C LEU A 30 12.43 3.24 9.06
N ILE A 31 12.56 4.47 8.57
CA ILE A 31 13.50 5.47 9.09
C ILE A 31 13.23 5.73 10.57
N TYR A 32 11.96 5.94 10.95
CA TYR A 32 11.57 6.16 12.34
C TYR A 32 11.93 4.98 13.26
N SER A 33 11.81 3.75 12.77
CA SER A 33 12.20 2.55 13.52
C SER A 33 13.72 2.42 13.67
N ILE A 34 14.49 2.75 12.63
CA ILE A 34 15.97 2.73 12.68
C ILE A 34 16.50 3.82 13.61
N ALA A 35 15.89 5.01 13.58
CA ALA A 35 16.22 6.13 14.46
C ALA A 35 15.81 5.91 15.93
N ASN A 36 15.36 4.70 16.28
CA ASN A 36 14.95 4.32 17.62
C ASN A 36 13.79 5.19 18.17
N GLY A 37 12.83 5.53 17.31
CA GLY A 37 11.72 6.41 17.64
C GLY A 37 10.89 5.91 18.83
N THR A 38 10.39 6.84 19.65
CA THR A 38 9.74 6.59 20.94
C THR A 38 8.56 5.62 20.90
N TYR A 39 7.86 5.53 19.77
CA TYR A 39 6.66 4.71 19.59
C TYR A 39 6.88 3.49 18.68
N LYS A 40 8.13 3.14 18.35
CA LYS A 40 8.45 2.06 17.40
C LYS A 40 7.84 0.70 17.78
N ASP A 41 7.71 0.43 19.09
CA ASP A 41 7.20 -0.84 19.62
C ASP A 41 5.69 -0.79 19.90
N ALA A 42 5.07 0.39 19.79
CA ALA A 42 3.64 0.55 20.03
C ALA A 42 2.82 -0.20 18.97
N THR A 43 1.84 -0.98 19.41
CA THR A 43 0.97 -1.76 18.51
C THR A 43 0.28 -0.89 17.46
N PHE A 44 -0.13 0.33 17.83
CA PHE A 44 -0.73 1.30 16.92
C PHE A 44 0.21 1.68 15.77
N PHE A 45 1.47 2.01 16.09
CA PHE A 45 2.48 2.34 15.09
C PHE A 45 2.79 1.13 14.22
N ARG A 46 3.05 -0.04 14.82
CA ARG A 46 3.37 -1.28 14.10
C ARG A 46 2.28 -1.66 13.10
N PHE A 47 1.01 -1.47 13.47
CA PHE A 47 -0.13 -1.74 12.59
C PHE A 47 -0.12 -0.83 11.35
N HIS A 48 -0.08 0.48 11.54
CA HIS A 48 -0.10 1.44 10.43
C HIS A 48 1.17 1.39 9.58
N PHE A 49 2.33 1.17 10.21
CA PHE A 49 3.60 0.96 9.53
C PHE A 49 3.55 -0.24 8.60
N LEU A 50 3.17 -1.41 9.12
CA LEU A 50 3.11 -2.63 8.32
C LEU A 50 2.04 -2.56 7.24
N GLN A 51 0.89 -1.95 7.53
CA GLN A 51 -0.16 -1.74 6.54
C GLN A 51 0.29 -0.82 5.40
N ALA A 52 1.04 0.25 5.71
CA ALA A 52 1.59 1.15 4.71
C ALA A 52 2.66 0.46 3.83
N ILE A 53 3.53 -0.36 4.43
CA ILE A 53 4.49 -1.18 3.66
C ILE A 53 3.75 -2.13 2.73
N MET A 54 2.76 -2.87 3.23
CA MET A 54 2.01 -3.84 2.42
C MET A 54 1.32 -3.16 1.24
N LEU A 55 0.68 -2.01 1.47
CA LEU A 55 0.08 -1.20 0.40
C LEU A 55 1.13 -0.75 -0.63
N GLY A 56 2.28 -0.27 -0.16
CA GLY A 56 3.38 0.16 -1.04
C GLY A 56 3.95 -0.97 -1.89
N ILE A 57 4.22 -2.12 -1.28
CA ILE A 57 4.71 -3.32 -1.98
C ILE A 57 3.71 -3.78 -3.04
N ILE A 58 2.43 -3.91 -2.68
CA ILE A 58 1.39 -4.34 -3.64
C ILE A 58 1.29 -3.34 -4.79
N GLN A 59 1.35 -2.04 -4.52
CA GLN A 59 1.32 -1.00 -5.55
C GLN A 59 2.51 -1.11 -6.53
N ILE A 60 3.71 -1.39 -6.01
CA ILE A 60 4.90 -1.61 -6.85
C ILE A 60 4.73 -2.87 -7.71
N PHE A 61 4.25 -3.97 -7.13
CA PHE A 61 3.99 -5.21 -7.88
C PHE A 61 2.97 -5.01 -9.00
N ILE A 62 1.90 -4.25 -8.75
CA ILE A 62 0.90 -3.93 -9.77
C ILE A 62 1.50 -3.07 -10.88
N SER A 63 2.28 -2.04 -10.52
CA SER A 63 2.84 -1.10 -11.49
C SER A 63 3.90 -1.76 -12.36
N MET A 64 4.86 -2.46 -11.75
CA MET A 64 5.94 -3.14 -12.47
C MET A 64 5.45 -4.40 -13.18
N GLY A 65 4.73 -5.27 -12.48
CA GLY A 65 4.19 -6.51 -13.03
C GLY A 65 3.17 -6.24 -14.14
N GLY A 66 2.31 -5.24 -13.96
CA GLY A 66 1.37 -4.80 -14.99
C GLY A 66 2.07 -4.29 -16.24
N GLY A 67 3.10 -3.45 -16.10
CA GLY A 67 3.87 -2.95 -17.24
C GLY A 67 4.59 -4.05 -18.02
N ILE A 68 5.19 -5.02 -17.32
CA ILE A 68 5.83 -6.19 -17.94
C ILE A 68 4.80 -7.03 -18.70
N LEU A 69 3.64 -7.28 -18.11
CA LEU A 69 2.58 -8.07 -18.74
C LEU A 69 2.07 -7.40 -20.03
N VAL A 70 1.79 -6.09 -20.00
CA VAL A 70 1.38 -5.32 -21.18
C VAL A 70 2.44 -5.44 -22.27
N SER A 71 3.69 -5.14 -21.93
CA SER A 71 4.81 -5.16 -22.88
C SER A 71 4.98 -6.54 -23.53
N THR A 72 4.80 -7.61 -22.75
CA THR A 72 4.90 -8.99 -23.21
C THR A 72 3.75 -9.34 -24.15
N LEU A 73 2.50 -9.02 -23.78
CA LEU A 73 1.32 -9.30 -24.59
C LEU A 73 1.32 -8.52 -25.90
N THR A 74 1.66 -7.22 -25.86
CA THR A 74 1.78 -6.41 -27.07
C THR A 74 2.94 -6.88 -27.94
N GLY A 75 4.06 -7.30 -27.33
CA GLY A 75 5.21 -7.87 -28.03
C GLY A 75 4.84 -9.15 -28.78
N ILE A 76 4.14 -10.08 -28.14
CA ILE A 76 3.65 -11.32 -28.77
C ILE A 76 2.69 -11.00 -29.92
N LEU A 77 1.72 -10.11 -29.70
CA LEU A 77 0.74 -9.74 -30.73
C LEU A 77 1.38 -9.08 -31.95
N SER A 78 2.49 -8.35 -31.77
CA SER A 78 3.24 -7.73 -32.86
C SER A 78 3.89 -8.74 -33.82
N LEU A 79 4.15 -9.98 -33.36
CA LEU A 79 4.70 -11.04 -34.19
C LEU A 79 3.72 -11.53 -35.27
N PHE A 80 2.42 -11.28 -35.09
CA PHE A 80 1.37 -11.65 -36.05
C PHE A 80 1.12 -10.57 -37.13
N GLY A 81 1.94 -9.52 -37.15
CA GLY A 81 1.94 -8.50 -38.21
C GLY A 81 0.83 -7.45 -38.08
N SER A 82 0.60 -6.70 -39.16
CA SER A 82 -0.29 -5.53 -39.18
C SER A 82 -1.78 -5.87 -38.98
N ALA A 83 -2.19 -7.12 -39.19
CA ALA A 83 -3.56 -7.58 -38.99
C ALA A 83 -4.01 -7.51 -37.52
N THR A 84 -3.07 -7.63 -36.56
CA THR A 84 -3.35 -7.58 -35.12
C THR A 84 -3.08 -6.22 -34.50
N ALA A 85 -2.57 -5.24 -35.26
CA ALA A 85 -2.23 -3.90 -34.77
C ALA A 85 -3.41 -3.14 -34.12
N PRO A 86 -4.65 -3.19 -34.63
CA PRO A 86 -5.79 -2.55 -33.96
C PRO A 86 -6.14 -3.24 -32.64
N ILE A 87 -5.96 -4.56 -32.58
CA ILE A 87 -6.28 -5.39 -31.41
C ILE A 87 -5.22 -5.19 -30.31
N SER A 88 -3.94 -5.13 -30.67
CA SER A 88 -2.85 -4.88 -29.72
C SER A 88 -2.93 -3.49 -29.09
N GLY A 89 -3.30 -2.47 -29.86
CA GLY A 89 -3.57 -1.11 -29.35
C GLY A 89 -4.71 -1.11 -28.33
N ALA A 90 -5.86 -1.67 -28.69
CA ALA A 90 -7.01 -1.74 -27.79
C ALA A 90 -6.72 -2.51 -26.49
N ILE A 91 -6.00 -3.62 -26.57
CA ILE A 91 -5.60 -4.40 -25.39
C ILE A 91 -4.66 -3.58 -24.49
N SER A 92 -3.68 -2.89 -25.07
CA SER A 92 -2.76 -2.04 -24.31
C SER A 92 -3.51 -0.94 -23.56
N ASP A 93 -4.40 -0.23 -24.24
CA ASP A 93 -5.15 0.89 -23.66
C ASP A 93 -6.09 0.44 -22.53
N ILE A 94 -6.83 -0.65 -22.73
CA ILE A 94 -7.71 -1.22 -21.70
C ILE A 94 -6.90 -1.65 -20.48
N PHE A 95 -5.74 -2.27 -20.69
CA PHE A 95 -4.92 -2.76 -19.60
C PHE A 95 -4.26 -1.61 -18.82
N ILE A 96 -3.77 -0.58 -19.52
CA ILE A 96 -3.26 0.65 -18.91
C ILE A 96 -4.36 1.35 -18.10
N LEU A 97 -5.58 1.44 -18.63
CA LEU A 97 -6.72 1.99 -17.91
C LEU A 97 -7.01 1.18 -16.63
N ALA A 98 -7.02 -0.15 -16.71
CA ALA A 98 -7.24 -1.02 -15.56
C ALA A 98 -6.16 -0.81 -14.47
N LEU A 99 -4.88 -0.77 -14.86
CA LEU A 99 -3.76 -0.52 -13.93
C LEU A 99 -3.86 0.87 -13.28
N ASN A 100 -4.29 1.88 -14.04
CA ASN A 100 -4.52 3.22 -13.52
C ASN A 100 -5.66 3.23 -12.49
N ILE A 101 -6.79 2.61 -12.78
CA ILE A 101 -7.93 2.51 -11.85
C ILE A 101 -7.49 1.82 -10.55
N ILE A 102 -6.82 0.67 -10.66
CA ILE A 102 -6.31 -0.07 -9.50
C ILE A 102 -5.36 0.82 -8.68
N SER A 103 -4.42 1.50 -9.33
CA SER A 103 -3.48 2.41 -8.66
C SER A 103 -4.18 3.54 -7.89
N LYS A 104 -5.27 4.08 -8.44
CA LYS A 104 -6.08 5.11 -7.75
C LYS A 104 -6.84 4.53 -6.55
N LEU A 105 -7.29 3.27 -6.60
CA LEU A 105 -7.89 2.59 -5.45
C LEU A 105 -6.88 2.43 -4.30
N PHE A 106 -5.63 2.06 -4.59
CA PHE A 106 -4.58 1.99 -3.57
C PHE A 106 -4.24 3.35 -2.97
N LEU A 107 -4.23 4.41 -3.78
CA LEU A 107 -4.08 5.78 -3.29
C LEU A 107 -5.23 6.17 -2.34
N LEU A 108 -6.47 5.82 -2.68
CA LEU A 108 -7.63 6.02 -1.80
C LEU A 108 -7.47 5.24 -0.48
N CYS A 109 -7.05 3.97 -0.53
CA CYS A 109 -6.76 3.17 0.66
C CYS A 109 -5.69 3.82 1.56
N ALA A 110 -4.64 4.40 0.97
CA ALA A 110 -3.61 5.13 1.70
C ALA A 110 -4.16 6.42 2.34
N LEU A 111 -4.98 7.20 1.62
CA LEU A 111 -5.65 8.40 2.15
C LEU A 111 -6.58 8.07 3.31
N VAL A 112 -7.37 7.01 3.19
CA VAL A 112 -8.22 6.52 4.29
C VAL A 112 -7.33 6.08 5.48
N GLY A 113 -6.18 5.46 5.21
CA GLY A 113 -5.18 5.12 6.22
C GLY A 113 -4.68 6.32 7.00
N ILE A 114 -4.34 7.40 6.30
CA ILE A 114 -3.95 8.69 6.89
C ILE A 114 -5.06 9.25 7.78
N VAL A 115 -6.29 9.32 7.27
CA VAL A 115 -7.42 9.86 8.03
C VAL A 115 -7.66 9.06 9.30
N GLN A 116 -7.63 7.72 9.23
CA GLN A 116 -7.85 6.88 10.41
C GLN A 116 -6.69 6.94 11.39
N SER A 117 -5.44 7.01 10.92
CA SER A 117 -4.29 7.16 11.81
C SER A 117 -4.34 8.49 12.57
N LEU A 118 -4.76 9.59 11.94
CA LEU A 118 -4.97 10.88 12.60
C LEU A 118 -6.11 10.83 13.63
N ARG A 119 -7.16 10.05 13.37
CA ARG A 119 -8.23 9.77 14.34
C ARG A 119 -7.78 8.86 15.49
N GLY A 120 -6.58 8.27 15.42
CA GLY A 120 -6.08 7.30 16.39
C GLY A 120 -6.80 5.95 16.32
N LYS A 121 -7.34 5.59 15.16
CA LYS A 121 -8.06 4.34 14.92
C LYS A 121 -7.30 3.47 13.93
N ASN A 122 -7.28 2.16 14.17
CA ASN A 122 -6.77 1.20 13.22
C ASN A 122 -7.74 1.12 12.02
N LEU A 123 -7.23 1.26 10.80
CA LEU A 123 -8.00 1.06 9.58
C LEU A 123 -8.12 -0.43 9.27
N GLU A 124 -9.35 -0.93 9.16
CA GLU A 124 -9.61 -2.28 8.65
C GLU A 124 -9.77 -2.23 7.12
N LEU A 125 -8.71 -2.61 6.40
CA LEU A 125 -8.77 -2.94 4.99
C LEU A 125 -8.99 -4.46 4.84
N PRO A 126 -10.04 -4.90 4.15
CA PRO A 126 -10.26 -6.32 3.89
C PRO A 126 -9.06 -6.93 3.16
N GLY A 127 -8.65 -8.13 3.57
CA GLY A 127 -7.43 -8.80 3.09
C GLY A 127 -6.16 -8.27 3.74
N ILE A 128 -5.83 -6.98 3.57
CA ILE A 128 -4.56 -6.40 4.04
C ILE A 128 -4.46 -6.40 5.57
N SER A 129 -5.51 -5.98 6.27
CA SER A 129 -5.46 -5.90 7.74
C SER A 129 -5.41 -7.27 8.41
N ILE A 130 -5.86 -8.34 7.74
CA ILE A 130 -5.70 -9.72 8.23
C ILE A 130 -4.23 -10.12 8.18
N LEU A 131 -3.55 -9.87 7.05
CA LEU A 131 -2.13 -10.13 6.88
C LEU A 131 -1.29 -9.34 7.88
N VAL A 132 -1.61 -8.06 8.09
CA VAL A 132 -0.95 -7.20 9.08
C VAL A 132 -1.09 -7.80 10.48
N ARG A 133 -2.30 -8.20 10.89
CA ARG A 133 -2.55 -8.77 12.22
C ARG A 133 -1.82 -10.09 12.43
N GLN A 134 -1.74 -10.95 11.40
CA GLN A 134 -0.99 -12.21 11.48
C GLN A 134 0.50 -11.97 11.71
N ASN A 135 1.08 -10.96 11.08
CA ASN A 135 2.50 -10.59 11.23
C ASN A 135 2.82 -9.78 12.51
N MET A 136 1.79 -9.37 13.27
CA MET A 136 1.97 -8.71 14.57
C MET A 136 1.78 -9.64 15.77
N ARG A 137 1.35 -10.89 15.54
CA ARG A 137 1.29 -11.94 16.58
C ARG A 137 2.69 -12.38 16.96
#